data_AF-A0A817ZF25-F1
#
_entry.id   AF-A0A817ZF25-F1
#
_cell.length_a   1.000
_cell.length_b   1.000
_cell.length_c   1.000
_cell.angle_alpha   90.00
_cell.angle_beta   90.00
_cell.angle_gamma   90.00
#
_symmetry.space_group_name_H-M   'P 1'
#
loop_
_entity.id
_entity.type
_entity.pdbx_description
1 polymer ?
#
loop_
_entity_poly.entity_id
_entity_poly.type
_entity_poly.pdbx_seq_one_letter_code
_entity_poly.pdbx_strand_id
1 'polypeptide(L)'
;MIMFCRHVCADNKADLHTIGEFETYYDACSAIFWYTRDSFLYRLWNKALREHSMRYFIKDIHLALIEKHILQQRISKNSSTKEILYRGQMMAIEELKSDWTK
;
A
#
# COMPACT_ATOMS: atom_id res chain seq x y z
N MET A 1 3.24 0.15 16.27
CA MET A 1 3.46 0.22 14.81
C MET A 1 4.95 0.33 14.49
N ILE A 2 5.58 1.46 14.81
CA ILE A 2 6.95 1.75 14.38
C ILE A 2 7.99 0.78 14.96
N MET A 3 7.87 0.41 16.24
CA MET A 3 8.76 -0.59 16.86
C MET A 3 8.70 -1.96 16.17
N PHE A 4 7.51 -2.38 15.71
CA PHE A 4 7.36 -3.61 14.93
C PHE A 4 8.01 -3.48 13.55
N CYS A 5 7.83 -2.34 12.87
CA CYS A 5 8.49 -2.07 11.61
C CYS A 5 10.02 -2.09 11.76
N ARG A 6 10.58 -1.47 12.81
CA ARG A 6 12.02 -1.47 13.11
C ARG A 6 12.55 -2.89 13.35
N HIS A 7 11.76 -3.74 14.02
CA HIS A 7 12.14 -5.13 14.23
C HIS A 7 12.14 -5.94 12.93
N VAL A 8 11.11 -5.79 12.09
CA VAL A 8 10.99 -6.51 10.81
C VAL A 8 12.04 -6.02 9.78
N CYS A 9 12.44 -4.76 9.85
CA CYS A 9 13.40 -4.14 8.94
C CYS A 9 14.80 -3.95 9.54
N ALA A 10 15.13 -4.65 10.64
CA ALA A 10 16.37 -4.43 11.38
C ALA A 10 17.64 -4.58 10.52
N ASP A 11 17.61 -5.48 9.53
CA ASP A 11 18.76 -5.78 8.67
C ASP A 11 18.91 -4.81 7.49
N ASN A 12 17.90 -3.97 7.21
CA ASN A 12 17.92 -3.04 6.09
C ASN A 12 18.04 -1.59 6.56
N LYS A 13 19.25 -1.03 6.46
CA LYS A 13 19.54 0.36 6.84
C LYS A 13 18.69 1.40 6.10
N ALA A 14 18.35 1.14 4.83
CA ALA A 14 17.50 2.04 4.04
C ALA A 14 16.06 2.06 4.56
N ASP A 15 15.55 0.89 4.98
CA ASP A 15 14.23 0.80 5.60
C ASP A 15 14.21 1.48 6.97
N LEU A 16 15.25 1.29 7.79
CA LEU A 16 15.36 1.95 9.11
C LEU A 16 15.40 3.49 8.99
N HIS A 17 16.09 4.00 7.97
CA HIS A 17 16.08 5.44 7.67
C HIS A 17 14.67 5.90 7.28
N THR A 18 14.02 5.20 6.36
CA THR A 18 12.67 5.51 5.90
C THR A 18 11.64 5.41 7.03
N ILE A 19 11.81 4.48 7.98
CA ILE A 19 10.99 4.37 9.19
C ILE A 19 11.16 5.61 10.07
N GLY A 20 12.39 6.12 10.22
CA GLY A 20 12.65 7.35 10.98
C GLY A 20 12.03 8.59 10.34
N GLU A 21 12.11 8.68 9.00
CA GLU A 21 11.43 9.76 8.27
C GLU A 21 9.91 9.65 8.40
N PHE A 22 9.35 8.44 8.29
CA PHE A 22 7.93 8.21 8.51
C PHE A 22 7.52 8.61 9.94
N GLU A 23 8.29 8.24 10.96
CA GLU A 23 8.00 8.63 12.34
C GLU A 23 7.97 10.15 12.55
N THR A 24 8.83 10.88 11.83
CA THR A 24 9.03 12.32 12.02
C THR A 24 8.09 13.17 11.17
N TYR A 25 7.84 12.74 9.93
CA TYR A 25 7.19 13.56 8.90
C TYR A 25 5.85 12.98 8.43
N TYR A 26 5.38 11.88 9.02
CA TYR A 26 4.08 11.33 8.65
C TYR A 26 2.93 12.23 9.07
N ASP A 27 2.02 12.45 8.12
CA ASP A 27 0.72 13.06 8.34
C ASP A 27 -0.35 12.30 7.53
N ALA A 28 -1.62 12.46 7.91
CA ALA A 28 -2.72 11.74 7.28
C ALA A 28 -2.91 12.11 5.79
N CYS A 29 -2.59 13.35 5.40
CA CYS A 29 -2.72 13.80 4.00
C CYS A 29 -1.62 13.19 3.11
N SER A 30 -0.44 12.91 3.66
CA SER A 30 0.65 12.23 2.96
C SER A 30 0.54 10.70 2.98
N ALA A 31 -0.53 10.12 3.52
CA ALA A 31 -0.65 8.67 3.71
C ALA A 31 -0.54 7.85 2.40
N ILE A 32 -1.09 8.34 1.28
CA ILE A 32 -0.94 7.70 -0.03
C ILE A 32 0.53 7.76 -0.50
N PHE A 33 1.20 8.90 -0.32
CA PHE A 33 2.61 9.05 -0.69
C PHE A 33 3.46 8.01 0.03
N TRP A 34 3.29 7.89 1.35
CA TRP A 34 3.98 6.90 2.17
C TRP A 34 3.65 5.46 1.78
N TYR A 35 2.41 5.19 1.36
CA TYR A 35 2.01 3.87 0.84
C TYR A 35 2.70 3.50 -0.47
N THR A 36 2.80 4.45 -1.40
CA THR A 36 3.35 4.23 -2.75
C THR A 36 4.87 4.35 -2.83
N ARG A 37 5.51 4.92 -1.80
CA ARG A 37 6.97 5.03 -1.73
C ARG A 37 7.58 3.64 -1.64
N ASP A 38 8.58 3.38 -2.48
CA ASP A 38 9.34 2.12 -2.42
C ASP A 38 10.08 2.04 -1.08
N SER A 39 9.45 1.35 -0.13
CA SER A 39 9.81 1.40 1.28
C SER A 39 9.30 0.16 2.01
N PHE A 40 9.61 0.09 3.30
CA PHE A 40 9.12 -0.94 4.20
C PHE A 40 7.59 -1.05 4.22
N LEU A 41 6.86 0.04 4.00
CA LEU A 41 5.41 0.10 4.24
C LEU A 41 4.62 -0.86 3.36
N TYR A 42 4.89 -0.90 2.06
CA TYR A 42 4.19 -1.82 1.16
C TYR A 42 4.45 -3.30 1.52
N ARG A 43 5.69 -3.65 1.87
CA ARG A 43 6.06 -5.03 2.29
C ARG A 43 5.42 -5.40 3.61
N LEU A 44 5.42 -4.48 4.56
CA LEU A 44 4.84 -4.69 5.89
C LEU A 44 3.32 -4.61 5.89
N TRP A 45 2.69 -3.94 4.92
CA TRP A 45 1.26 -3.75 4.83
C TRP A 45 0.48 -5.07 4.87
N ASN A 46 0.87 -6.04 4.03
CA ASN A 46 0.19 -7.34 4.00
C ASN A 46 0.37 -8.13 5.30
N LYS A 47 1.49 -7.94 6.01
CA LYS A 47 1.73 -8.54 7.32
C LYS A 47 0.95 -7.83 8.43
N ALA A 48 0.81 -6.52 8.32
CA ALA A 48 0.16 -5.66 9.29
C ALA A 48 -1.35 -5.54 9.11
N LEU A 49 -1.91 -5.86 7.94
CA LEU A 49 -3.35 -6.09 7.81
C LEU A 49 -3.81 -7.24 8.72
N ARG A 50 -2.90 -8.19 9.03
CA ARG A 50 -3.16 -9.26 9.99
C ARG A 50 -2.97 -8.84 11.45
N GLU A 51 -2.44 -7.64 11.72
CA GLU A 51 -2.04 -7.20 13.05
C GLU A 51 -2.56 -5.80 13.36
N HIS A 52 -3.35 -5.63 14.43
CA HIS A 52 -4.10 -4.40 14.76
C HIS A 52 -3.26 -3.12 14.96
N SER A 53 -1.95 -3.19 14.77
CA SER A 53 -0.98 -2.12 15.01
C SER A 53 -0.92 -1.07 13.90
N MET A 54 -1.48 -1.31 12.70
CA MET A 54 -1.52 -0.34 11.57
C MET A 54 -2.90 0.25 11.26
N ARG A 55 -3.91 -0.02 12.10
CA ARG A 55 -5.31 0.37 11.84
C ARG A 55 -5.51 1.86 11.51
N TYR A 56 -4.73 2.76 12.14
CA TYR A 56 -4.85 4.21 11.90
C TYR A 56 -4.31 4.58 10.52
N PHE A 57 -3.11 4.11 10.17
CA PHE A 57 -2.53 4.31 8.84
C PHE A 57 -3.43 3.72 7.73
N ILE A 58 -4.05 2.56 7.98
CA ILE A 58 -5.03 1.95 7.08
C ILE A 58 -6.27 2.83 6.89
N LYS A 59 -6.80 3.37 7.99
CA LYS A 59 -7.93 4.30 7.95
C LYS A 59 -7.59 5.55 7.15
N ASP A 60 -6.40 6.12 7.34
CA ASP A 60 -5.99 7.35 6.67
C ASP A 60 -5.84 7.13 5.16
N ILE A 61 -5.26 6.00 4.75
CA ILE A 61 -5.22 5.60 3.33
C ILE A 61 -6.63 5.39 2.77
N HIS A 62 -7.51 4.72 3.51
CA HIS A 62 -8.88 4.50 3.06
C HIS A 62 -9.62 5.82 2.82
N LEU A 63 -9.51 6.76 3.74
CA LEU A 63 -10.13 8.09 3.61
C LEU A 63 -9.54 8.86 2.42
N ALA A 64 -8.22 8.87 2.26
CA ALA A 64 -7.55 9.52 1.15
C ALA A 64 -7.93 8.91 -0.22
N LEU A 65 -8.12 7.58 -0.28
CA LEU A 65 -8.58 6.90 -1.49
C LEU A 65 -10.04 7.23 -1.83
N ILE A 66 -10.94 7.28 -0.83
CA ILE A 66 -12.33 7.70 -1.04
C ILE A 66 -12.37 9.12 -1.60
N GLU A 67 -11.62 10.04 -1.01
CA GLU A 67 -11.56 11.43 -1.48
C GLU A 67 -11.09 11.50 -2.93
N LYS A 68 -9.99 10.83 -3.27
CA LYS A 68 -9.49 10.77 -4.65
C LYS A 68 -10.50 10.14 -5.60
N HIS A 69 -11.16 9.07 -5.19
CA HIS A 69 -12.15 8.39 -6.01
C HIS A 69 -13.36 9.30 -6.29
N ILE A 70 -13.86 10.02 -5.29
CA ILE A 70 -14.95 10.98 -5.47
C ILE A 70 -14.53 12.11 -6.42
N LEU A 71 -13.31 12.63 -6.28
CA LEU A 71 -12.76 13.66 -7.18
C LEU A 71 -12.65 13.13 -8.62
N GLN A 72 -12.13 11.92 -8.80
CA GLN A 72 -11.99 11.28 -10.10
C GLN A 72 -13.37 11.07 -10.75
N GLN A 73 -14.36 10.58 -9.99
CA GLN A 73 -15.74 10.44 -10.48
C GLN A 73 -16.38 11.77 -10.90
N ARG A 74 -16.08 12.87 -10.19
CA ARG A 74 -16.59 14.21 -10.55
C ARG A 74 -16.00 14.69 -11.86
N ILE A 75 -14.70 14.45 -12.09
CA ILE A 75 -13.99 14.80 -13.33
C ILE A 75 -14.46 13.90 -14.48
N SER A 76 -14.69 12.61 -14.22
CA SER A 76 -15.06 11.60 -15.22
C SER A 76 -16.55 11.51 -15.52
N LYS A 77 -17.40 12.41 -14.99
CA LYS A 77 -18.87 12.41 -15.21
C LYS A 77 -19.31 12.37 -16.69
N ASN A 78 -18.43 12.66 -17.64
CA ASN A 78 -18.68 12.57 -19.08
C ASN A 78 -18.11 11.32 -19.78
N SER A 79 -17.44 10.41 -19.04
CA SER A 79 -16.79 9.23 -19.60
C SER A 79 -17.21 7.98 -18.83
N SER A 80 -18.25 7.29 -19.31
CA SER A 80 -18.65 5.95 -18.85
C SER A 80 -17.67 4.87 -19.36
N THR A 81 -16.38 5.07 -19.12
CA THR A 81 -15.35 4.12 -19.56
C THR A 81 -14.94 3.26 -18.38
N LYS A 82 -15.23 1.97 -18.45
CA LYS A 82 -14.61 0.97 -17.56
C LYS A 82 -13.08 1.15 -17.66
N GLU A 83 -12.44 1.46 -16.54
CA GLU A 83 -10.99 1.56 -16.47
C GLU A 83 -10.40 0.15 -16.45
N ILE A 84 -9.64 -0.20 -17.49
CA ILE A 84 -8.89 -1.45 -17.53
C ILE A 84 -7.54 -1.19 -16.87
N LEU A 85 -7.24 -1.95 -15.83
CA LEU A 85 -5.98 -1.89 -15.11
C LEU A 85 -5.22 -3.20 -15.27
N TYR A 86 -3.89 -3.13 -15.22
CA TYR A 86 -3.00 -4.28 -15.33
C TYR A 86 -2.17 -4.40 -14.05
N ARG A 87 -1.94 -5.65 -13.60
CA ARG A 87 -1.07 -5.96 -12.47
C ARG A 87 -0.12 -7.08 -12.87
N GLY A 88 1.18 -6.85 -12.72
CA GLY A 88 2.19 -7.91 -12.83
C GLY A 88 2.24 -8.74 -11.55
N GLN A 89 2.28 -10.06 -11.69
CA GLN A 89 2.50 -10.99 -10.59
C GLN A 89 3.57 -12.01 -11.01
N MET A 90 4.61 -12.14 -10.20
CA MET A 90 5.58 -13.22 -10.36
C MET A 90 4.93 -14.52 -9.87
N MET A 91 4.94 -15.55 -10.71
CA MET A 91 4.27 -16.83 -10.46
C MET A 91 5.11 -17.95 -11.06
N ALA A 92 5.14 -19.11 -10.39
CA ALA A 92 5.80 -20.29 -10.94
C ALA A 92 5.01 -20.83 -12.15
N ILE A 93 5.69 -21.43 -13.12
CA ILE A 93 5.03 -21.95 -14.33
C ILE A 93 4.03 -23.06 -13.98
N GLU A 94 4.30 -23.80 -12.92
CA GLU A 94 3.45 -24.87 -12.38
C GLU A 94 2.16 -24.32 -11.80
N GLU A 95 2.23 -23.23 -11.03
CA GLU A 95 1.06 -22.52 -10.50
C GLU A 95 0.21 -21.93 -11.63
N LEU A 96 0.87 -21.35 -12.64
CA LEU A 96 0.17 -20.83 -13.81
C LEU A 96 -0.64 -21.93 -14.50
N LYS A 97 -0.05 -23.10 -14.76
CA LYS A 97 -0.71 -24.24 -15.45
C LYS A 97 -1.89 -24.82 -14.67
N SER A 98 -1.85 -24.79 -13.33
CA SER A 98 -2.94 -25.24 -12.45
C SER A 98 -4.20 -24.38 -12.61
N ASP A 99 -4.04 -23.05 -12.77
CA ASP A 99 -5.18 -22.13 -12.84
C ASP A 99 -5.89 -22.13 -14.21
N TRP A 100 -5.21 -22.56 -15.28
CA TRP A 100 -5.80 -22.65 -16.63
C TRP A 100 -6.58 -23.94 -16.92
N THR A 101 -6.52 -24.94 -16.03
CA THR A 101 -7.20 -26.24 -16.22
C THR A 101 -8.47 -26.41 -15.38
N LYS A 102 -8.95 -25.33 -14.74
CA LYS A 102 -10.27 -25.23 -14.09
C LYS A 102 -11.25 -24.43 -14.94
#